data_AF-A0A256XV68-F1
#
_entry.id   AF-A0A256XV68-F1
#
_cell.length_a   1.000
_cell.length_b   1.000
_cell.length_c   1.000
_cell.angle_alpha   90.00
_cell.angle_beta   90.00
_cell.angle_gamma   90.00
#
_symmetry.space_group_name_H-M   'P 1'
#
loop_
_entity.id
_entity.type
_entity.pdbx_description
1 polymer ?
#
loop_
_entity_poly.entity_id
_entity_poly.type
_entity_poly.pdbx_seq_one_letter_code
_entity_poly.pdbx_strand_id
1 'polypeptide(L)'
;MGRQKIIEKIEKNINVNDEEGVFLVIYDFYKENVNKIPERFYKNLYLLFEKYTDCHFIQKSVIECMHLKSAFIIRELVRHYGGNVSIYRVYEKI
;
A
#
# COMPACT_ATOMS: atom_id res chain seq x y z
N MET A 1 27.30 -6.96 -2.62
CA MET A 1 25.94 -7.23 -3.12
C MET A 1 24.95 -6.55 -2.20
N GLY A 2 24.47 -5.36 -2.58
CA GLY A 2 23.61 -4.53 -1.72
C GLY A 2 22.23 -5.15 -1.53
N ARG A 3 21.70 -5.10 -0.30
CA ARG A 3 20.34 -5.55 0.02
C ARG A 3 19.35 -4.72 -0.82
N GLN A 4 18.67 -5.35 -1.78
CA GLN A 4 17.58 -4.69 -2.53
C GLN A 4 16.54 -4.16 -1.55
N LYS A 5 16.09 -2.92 -1.77
CA LYS A 5 15.05 -2.30 -0.94
C LYS A 5 13.75 -3.10 -1.15
N ILE A 6 13.00 -3.34 -0.07
CA ILE A 6 11.76 -4.14 -0.11
C ILE A 6 10.76 -3.64 -1.17
N ILE A 7 10.71 -2.32 -1.36
CA ILE A 7 9.88 -1.64 -2.36
C ILE A 7 10.23 -2.10 -3.79
N GLU A 8 11.52 -2.13 -4.15
CA GLU A 8 11.97 -2.57 -5.48
C GLU A 8 11.61 -4.03 -5.75
N LYS A 9 11.66 -4.87 -4.70
CA LYS A 9 11.25 -6.27 -4.82
C LYS A 9 9.74 -6.39 -5.04
N ILE A 10 8.94 -5.60 -4.33
CA ILE A 10 7.48 -5.60 -4.50
C ILE A 10 7.12 -5.14 -5.92
N GLU A 11 7.69 -4.03 -6.38
CA GLU A 11 7.43 -3.46 -7.71
C GLU A 11 7.72 -4.45 -8.85
N LYS A 12 8.82 -5.20 -8.76
CA LYS A 12 9.17 -6.20 -9.80
C LYS A 12 8.19 -7.37 -9.89
N ASN A 13 7.48 -7.68 -8.81
CA ASN A 13 6.58 -8.83 -8.74
C ASN A 13 5.12 -8.46 -9.02
N ILE A 14 4.82 -7.18 -9.24
CA ILE A 14 3.46 -6.74 -9.53
C ILE A 14 3.18 -6.87 -11.03
N ASN A 15 2.32 -7.83 -11.34
CA ASN A 15 1.77 -8.05 -12.67
C ASN A 15 0.29 -7.70 -12.64
N VAL A 16 -0.02 -6.40 -12.78
CA VAL A 16 -1.39 -5.88 -12.90
C VAL A 16 -1.43 -4.94 -14.09
N ASN A 17 -2.49 -5.02 -14.90
CA ASN A 17 -2.74 -4.01 -15.91
C ASN A 17 -3.10 -2.73 -15.18
N ASP A 18 -2.29 -1.69 -15.36
CA ASP A 18 -2.51 -0.44 -14.65
C ASP A 18 -3.74 0.28 -15.21
N GLU A 19 -4.57 0.79 -14.32
CA GLU A 19 -5.80 1.49 -14.64
C GLU A 19 -5.88 2.75 -13.80
N GLU A 20 -6.28 3.86 -14.43
CA GLU A 20 -6.60 5.10 -13.73
C GLU A 20 -8.00 5.03 -13.10
N GLY A 21 -8.12 5.56 -11.89
CA GLY A 21 -9.36 5.62 -11.13
C GLY A 21 -9.10 5.80 -9.65
N VAL A 22 -10.13 6.14 -8.89
CA VAL A 22 -9.97 6.29 -7.43
C VAL A 22 -10.04 4.91 -6.77
N PHE A 23 -9.00 4.54 -6.04
CA PHE A 23 -8.91 3.28 -5.29
C PHE A 23 -8.71 3.56 -3.80
N LEU A 24 -9.40 2.80 -2.95
CA LEU A 24 -9.20 2.81 -1.50
C LEU A 24 -8.48 1.55 -1.07
N VAL A 25 -7.32 1.72 -0.44
CA VAL A 25 -6.58 0.65 0.23
C VAL A 25 -6.87 0.74 1.73
N ILE A 26 -7.63 -0.22 2.23
CA ILE A 26 -8.01 -0.32 3.64
C ILE A 26 -7.20 -1.45 4.26
N TYR A 27 -6.45 -1.16 5.33
CA TYR A 27 -5.58 -2.14 5.96
C TYR A 27 -5.71 -2.22 7.47
N ASP A 28 -5.41 -3.38 8.02
CA ASP A 28 -5.40 -3.62 9.46
C ASP A 28 -4.26 -4.57 9.85
N PHE A 29 -3.68 -4.37 11.03
CA PHE A 29 -2.62 -5.19 11.60
C PHE A 29 -3.12 -5.89 12.87
N TYR A 30 -4.30 -6.53 12.80
CA TYR A 30 -4.82 -7.35 13.88
C TYR A 30 -4.25 -8.77 13.79
N LYS A 31 -3.10 -9.00 14.40
CA LYS A 31 -2.61 -10.36 14.70
C LYS A 31 -2.49 -10.51 16.19
N GLU A 32 -2.81 -11.71 16.70
CA GLU A 32 -2.82 -12.09 18.13
C GLU A 32 -1.52 -11.76 18.90
N ASN A 33 -0.42 -11.43 18.20
CA ASN A 33 0.88 -11.08 18.79
C ASN A 33 1.48 -9.76 18.30
N VAL A 34 0.72 -8.92 17.58
CA VAL A 34 1.19 -7.64 17.02
C VAL A 34 0.29 -6.51 17.51
N ASN A 35 0.59 -5.99 18.71
CA ASN A 35 -0.14 -4.85 19.31
C ASN A 35 0.21 -3.49 18.66
N LYS A 36 1.11 -3.45 17.69
CA LYS A 36 1.60 -2.20 17.08
C LYS A 36 1.98 -2.39 15.63
N ILE A 37 1.54 -1.46 14.78
CA ILE A 37 1.98 -1.36 13.38
C ILE A 37 3.50 -1.12 13.36
N PRO A 38 4.30 -1.91 12.63
CA PRO A 38 5.75 -1.76 12.59
C PRO A 38 6.16 -0.38 12.08
N GLU A 39 7.09 0.32 12.76
CA GLU A 39 7.57 1.64 12.28
C GLU A 39 8.21 1.56 10.89
N ARG A 40 8.80 0.42 10.55
CA ARG A 40 9.36 0.17 9.21
C ARG A 40 8.29 0.13 8.12
N PHE A 41 7.04 -0.24 8.45
CA PHE A 41 5.93 -0.18 7.50
C PHE A 41 5.69 1.27 7.09
N TYR A 42 5.50 2.17 8.06
CA TYR A 42 5.29 3.60 7.77
C TYR A 42 6.47 4.21 7.03
N LYS A 43 7.71 3.91 7.42
CA LYS A 43 8.91 4.40 6.70
C LYS A 43 8.88 4.00 5.22
N ASN A 44 8.58 2.75 4.90
CA ASN A 44 8.50 2.29 3.52
C ASN A 44 7.27 2.83 2.78
N LEU A 45 6.16 3.03 3.48
CA LEU A 45 4.96 3.62 2.90
C LEU A 45 5.17 5.10 2.53
N TYR A 46 5.88 5.87 3.36
CA TYR A 46 6.27 7.24 3.01
C TYR A 46 7.20 7.29 1.80
N LEU A 47 8.17 6.38 1.70
CA LEU A 47 9.01 6.27 0.51
C LEU A 47 8.20 5.94 -0.76
N LEU A 48 7.12 5.16 -0.63
CA LEU A 48 6.18 4.94 -1.72
C LEU A 48 5.45 6.23 -2.08
N PHE A 49 4.95 7.00 -1.13
CA PHE A 49 4.23 8.26 -1.40
C PHE A 49 5.13 9.33 -2.00
N GLU A 50 6.41 9.38 -1.62
CA GLU A 50 7.38 10.27 -2.26
C GLU A 50 7.68 9.87 -3.72
N LYS A 51 7.68 8.55 -3.99
CA LYS A 51 7.92 8.02 -5.33
C LYS A 51 6.68 8.09 -6.23
N TYR A 52 5.51 7.87 -5.65
CA TYR A 52 4.21 7.77 -6.28
C TYR A 52 3.34 8.91 -5.76
N THR A 53 3.24 9.99 -6.53
CA THR A 53 2.50 11.20 -6.15
C THR A 53 0.98 11.05 -6.25
N ASP A 54 0.49 9.83 -6.48
CA ASP A 54 -0.92 9.50 -6.69
C ASP A 54 -1.58 8.87 -5.46
N CYS A 55 -0.86 8.78 -4.34
CA CYS A 55 -1.32 8.16 -3.10
C CYS A 55 -1.34 9.14 -1.93
N HIS A 56 -2.38 9.09 -1.09
CA HIS A 56 -2.41 9.85 0.16
C HIS A 56 -3.28 9.18 1.23
N PHE A 57 -3.03 9.48 2.50
CA PHE A 57 -3.88 9.02 3.60
C PHE A 57 -5.19 9.81 3.65
N ILE A 58 -6.32 9.10 3.70
CA ILE A 58 -7.62 9.68 4.10
C ILE A 58 -7.82 9.48 5.60
N GLN A 59 -7.39 8.33 6.12
CA GLN A 59 -7.37 8.01 7.55
C GLN A 59 -6.13 7.17 7.87
N LYS A 60 -5.84 6.95 9.16
CA LYS A 60 -4.66 6.17 9.60
C LYS A 60 -4.51 4.83 8.87
N SER A 61 -5.62 4.12 8.66
CA SER A 61 -5.69 2.79 8.04
C SER A 61 -6.33 2.78 6.65
N VAL A 62 -6.49 3.95 6.02
CA VAL A 62 -7.17 4.11 4.73
C VAL A 62 -6.36 5.04 3.83
N ILE A 63 -5.99 4.54 2.66
CA ILE A 63 -5.19 5.25 1.67
C ILE A 63 -5.99 5.37 0.37
N GLU A 64 -6.04 6.57 -0.20
CA GLU A 64 -6.52 6.80 -1.57
C GLU A 64 -5.37 6.66 -2.55
N CYS A 65 -5.60 6.01 -3.70
CA CYS A 65 -4.67 5.90 -4.82
C CYS A 65 -5.40 6.25 -6.13
N MET A 66 -4.71 6.88 -7.09
CA MET A 66 -5.29 7.15 -8.43
C MET A 66 -4.96 6.07 -9.48
N HIS A 67 -4.00 5.19 -9.19
CA HIS A 67 -3.65 4.08 -10.06
C HIS A 67 -3.80 2.73 -9.35
N LEU A 68 -4.32 1.74 -10.08
CA LEU A 68 -4.49 0.38 -9.59
C LEU A 68 -3.15 -0.23 -9.18
N LYS A 69 -2.09 0.04 -9.95
CA LYS A 69 -0.75 -0.46 -9.63
C LYS A 69 -0.25 0.04 -8.28
N SER A 70 -0.44 1.32 -7.96
CA SER A 70 -0.05 1.89 -6.67
C SER A 70 -0.80 1.21 -5.52
N ALA A 71 -2.11 0.98 -5.68
CA ALA A 71 -2.91 0.27 -4.71
C ALA A 71 -2.40 -1.17 -4.46
N PHE A 72 -1.99 -1.88 -5.53
CA PHE A 72 -1.38 -3.21 -5.42
C PHE A 72 0.00 -3.20 -4.76
N ILE A 73 0.84 -2.19 -5.01
CA ILE A 73 2.13 -2.03 -4.33
C ILE A 73 1.93 -1.91 -2.83
N ILE A 74 1.00 -1.05 -2.40
CA ILE A 74 0.68 -0.86 -0.98
C ILE A 74 0.11 -2.14 -0.38
N ARG A 75 -0.75 -2.86 -1.11
CA ARG A 75 -1.28 -4.15 -0.67
C ARG A 75 -0.18 -5.16 -0.36
N GLU A 76 0.77 -5.33 -1.26
CA GLU A 76 1.89 -6.25 -1.05
C GLU A 76 2.82 -5.78 0.09
N LEU A 77 2.97 -4.46 0.28
CA LEU A 77 3.69 -3.92 1.43
C LEU A 77 2.97 -4.27 2.74
N VAL A 78 1.65 -4.07 2.83
CA VAL A 78 0.87 -4.42 4.03
C VAL A 78 1.00 -5.92 4.33
N ARG A 79 0.84 -6.78 3.31
CA ARG A 79 0.97 -8.24 3.45
C ARG A 79 2.37 -8.65 3.90
N HIS A 80 3.41 -7.98 3.40
CA HIS A 80 4.79 -8.23 3.82
C HIS A 80 4.99 -7.98 5.33
N TYR A 81 4.33 -6.96 5.89
CA TYR A 81 4.36 -6.67 7.32
C TYR A 81 3.33 -7.48 8.13
N GLY A 82 2.61 -8.41 7.49
CA GLY A 82 1.66 -9.31 8.13
C GLY A 82 0.28 -8.72 8.40
N GLY A 83 -0.07 -7.59 7.76
CA GLY A 83 -1.40 -7.00 7.83
C GLY A 83 -2.38 -7.61 6.83
N ASN A 84 -3.67 -7.42 7.12
CA ASN A 84 -4.78 -7.66 6.21
C ASN A 84 -5.06 -6.39 5.41
N VAL A 85 -5.50 -6.55 4.17
CA VAL A 85 -5.73 -5.41 3.26
C VAL A 85 -6.79 -5.76 2.24
N SER A 86 -7.66 -4.78 1.96
CA SER A 86 -8.64 -4.80 0.88
C SER A 86 -8.45 -3.58 -0.01
N ILE A 87 -8.65 -3.76 -1.32
CA ILE A 87 -8.66 -2.67 -2.30
C ILE A 87 -10.09 -2.54 -2.83
N TYR A 88 -10.64 -1.34 -2.82
CA TYR A 88 -11.92 -1.01 -3.41
C TYR A 88 -11.72 0.00 -4.54
N ARG A 89 -12.47 -0.13 -5.63
CA ARG A 89 -12.59 0.92 -6.65
C ARG A 89 -13.78 1.82 -6.28
N VAL A 90 -13.54 3.12 -6.24
CA VAL A 90 -14.58 4.12 -6.03
C VAL A 90 -15.14 4.49 -7.40
N TYR A 91 -16.43 4.28 -7.60
CA TYR A 91 -17.12 4.66 -8.83
C TYR A 91 -17.65 6.09 -8.78
N GLU A 92 -18.07 6.56 -7.60
CA GLU A 92 -18.61 7.89 -7.39
C GLU A 92 -18.15 8.42 -6.02
N LYS A 93 -17.74 9.69 -6.01
CA LYS A 93 -17.37 10.44 -4.80
C LYS A 93 -18.30 11.64 -4.72
N ILE A 94 -19.20 11.63 -3.72
CA ILE A 94 -20.26 12.62 -3.52
C ILE A 94 -19.80 13.66 -2.50
#